data_AF-A0A392U9Z1-F1
#
_entry.id   AF-A0A392U9Z1-F1
#
_cell.length_a   1.000
_cell.length_b   1.000
_cell.length_c   1.000
_cell.angle_alpha   90.00
_cell.angle_beta   90.00
_cell.angle_gamma   90.00
#
_symmetry.space_group_name_H-M   'P 1'
#
loop_
_entity.id
_entity.type
_entity.pdbx_description
1 polymer ?
#
loop_
_entity_poly.entity_id
_entity_poly.type
_entity_poly.pdbx_seq_one_letter_code
_entity_poly.pdbx_strand_id
1 'polypeptide(L)'
;TEKIKMIQEKMRASQSRQKSYSDKKRKDVEFQEGDHVFLRVTSTTGIGRALKWKKLSSRFIGPYQILKRIGKVAYRIALPP
;
A
#
# COMPACT_ATOMS: atom_id res chain seq x y z
N THR A 1 13.05 -23.65 -35.29
CA THR A 1 13.30 -23.78 -33.83
C THR A 1 13.94 -22.52 -33.26
N GLU A 2 14.98 -21.96 -33.87
CA GLU A 2 15.65 -20.72 -33.45
C GLU A 2 14.72 -19.49 -33.28
N LYS A 3 13.81 -19.26 -34.23
CA LYS A 3 12.84 -18.14 -34.15
C LYS A 3 11.93 -18.23 -32.92
N ILE A 4 11.57 -19.44 -32.49
CA ILE A 4 10.73 -19.67 -31.31
C ILE A 4 11.51 -19.34 -30.03
N LYS A 5 12.78 -19.75 -29.95
CA LYS A 5 13.67 -19.38 -28.84
C LYS A 5 13.80 -17.86 -28.69
N MET A 6 14.02 -17.14 -29.80
CA MET A 6 14.10 -15.68 -29.75
C MET A 6 12.83 -15.01 -29.22
N ILE A 7 11.64 -15.53 -29.57
CA ILE A 7 10.37 -14.98 -29.09
C ILE A 7 10.23 -15.21 -27.58
N GLN A 8 10.59 -16.40 -27.09
CA GLN A 8 10.56 -16.73 -25.67
C GLN A 8 11.52 -15.86 -24.85
N GLU A 9 12.73 -15.61 -25.35
CA GLU A 9 13.70 -14.72 -24.69
C GLU A 9 13.20 -13.28 -24.62
N LYS A 10 12.67 -12.74 -25.72
CA LYS A 10 12.09 -11.40 -25.75
C LYS A 10 10.91 -11.27 -24.78
N MET A 11 10.06 -12.29 -24.70
CA MET A 11 8.95 -12.33 -23.75
C MET A 11 9.45 -12.33 -22.30
N ARG A 12 10.44 -13.17 -21.98
CA ARG A 12 11.04 -13.24 -20.63
C ARG A 12 11.74 -11.92 -20.25
N ALA A 13 12.43 -11.28 -21.17
CA ALA A 13 13.07 -9.99 -20.96
C ALA A 13 12.04 -8.89 -20.64
N SER A 14 10.91 -8.88 -21.38
CA SER A 14 9.80 -7.97 -21.12
C SER A 14 9.17 -8.17 -19.73
N GLN A 15 8.89 -9.43 -19.37
CA GLN A 15 8.34 -9.78 -18.04
C GLN A 15 9.29 -9.41 -16.90
N SER A 16 10.59 -9.71 -17.06
CA SER A 16 11.63 -9.33 -16.09
C SER A 16 11.69 -7.82 -15.89
N ARG A 17 11.63 -7.05 -16.97
CA ARG A 17 11.61 -5.58 -16.93
C ARG A 17 10.37 -5.04 -16.21
N GLN A 18 9.19 -5.59 -16.50
CA GLN A 18 7.95 -5.21 -15.80
C GLN A 18 8.05 -5.48 -14.29
N LYS A 19 8.55 -6.66 -13.90
CA LYS A 19 8.73 -7.04 -12.50
C LYS A 19 9.71 -6.10 -11.80
N SER A 20 10.89 -5.88 -12.40
CA SER A 20 11.91 -4.95 -11.87
C SER A 20 11.33 -3.55 -11.64
N TYR A 21 10.55 -3.03 -12.59
CA TYR A 21 9.93 -1.71 -12.45
C TYR A 21 8.85 -1.67 -11.37
N SER A 22 8.04 -2.73 -11.25
CA SER A 22 6.99 -2.82 -10.23
C SER A 22 7.58 -2.93 -8.83
N ASP A 23 8.58 -3.79 -8.65
CA ASP A 23 9.14 -4.12 -7.35
C ASP A 23 10.09 -3.02 -6.84
N LYS A 24 10.70 -2.22 -7.72
CA LYS A 24 11.59 -1.11 -7.33
C LYS A 24 10.94 -0.10 -6.36
N LYS A 25 9.62 0.05 -6.39
CA LYS A 25 8.87 0.96 -5.49
C LYS A 25 8.19 0.25 -4.32
N ARG A 26 8.16 -1.09 -4.30
CA ARG A 26 7.64 -1.85 -3.17
C ARG A 26 8.73 -1.93 -2.11
N LYS A 27 8.38 -1.50 -0.90
CA LYS A 27 9.21 -1.70 0.29
C LYS A 27 8.38 -2.52 1.26
N ASP A 28 9.01 -3.54 1.84
CA ASP A 28 8.46 -4.22 3.00
C ASP A 28 8.60 -3.28 4.19
N VAL A 29 7.60 -2.41 4.37
CA VAL A 29 7.55 -1.47 5.48
C VAL A 29 6.86 -2.17 6.64
N GLU A 30 7.61 -2.42 7.70
CA GLU A 30 7.06 -2.86 8.98
C GLU A 30 7.08 -1.67 9.95
N PHE A 31 6.02 -1.53 10.73
CA PHE A 31 5.89 -0.50 11.74
C PHE A 31 6.01 -1.11 13.13
N GLN A 32 6.50 -0.34 14.08
CA GLN A 32 6.62 -0.71 15.48
C GLN A 32 5.53 -0.05 16.33
N GLU A 33 5.35 -0.54 17.55
CA GLU A 33 4.51 0.12 18.55
C GLU A 33 5.08 1.50 18.88
N GLY A 34 4.24 2.53 18.87
CA GLY A 34 4.65 3.93 19.02
C GLY A 34 4.88 4.70 17.72
N ASP A 35 5.02 4.02 16.58
CA ASP A 35 5.10 4.69 15.28
C ASP A 35 3.79 5.38 14.92
N HIS A 36 3.89 6.46 14.14
CA HIS A 36 2.74 7.21 13.65
C HIS A 36 2.48 6.90 12.18
N VAL A 37 1.25 6.53 11.86
CA VAL A 37 0.83 6.17 10.50
C VAL A 37 -0.39 6.96 10.06
N PHE A 38 -0.47 7.23 8.76
CA PHE A 38 -1.66 7.84 8.18
C PHE A 38 -2.65 6.79 7.71
N LEU A 39 -3.92 6.95 8.08
CA LEU A 39 -4.97 6.05 7.63
C LEU A 39 -5.45 6.47 6.24
N ARG A 40 -5.41 5.54 5.28
CA ARG A 40 -6.06 5.72 3.98
C ARG A 40 -7.56 5.52 4.16
N VAL A 41 -8.34 6.55 3.85
CA VAL A 41 -9.80 6.45 3.81
C VAL A 41 -10.25 6.20 2.38
N THR A 42 -11.33 5.46 2.18
CA THR A 42 -12.07 5.38 0.92
C THR A 42 -13.49 5.88 1.15
N SER A 43 -14.22 6.21 0.07
CA SER A 43 -15.63 6.62 0.16
C SER A 43 -16.54 5.61 0.87
N THR A 44 -16.14 4.34 0.90
CA THR A 44 -16.86 3.22 1.54
C THR A 44 -16.35 2.89 2.93
N THR A 45 -15.23 3.47 3.39
CA THR A 45 -14.70 3.18 4.72
C THR A 45 -15.58 3.89 5.74
N GLY A 46 -16.45 3.13 6.42
CA GLY A 46 -17.47 3.63 7.36
C GLY A 46 -16.94 4.21 8.67
N ILE A 47 -15.82 4.95 8.65
CA ILE A 47 -15.28 5.70 9.79
C ILE A 47 -16.11 6.97 9.95
N GLY A 48 -17.35 6.80 10.39
CA GLY A 48 -18.27 7.89 10.72
C GLY A 48 -18.68 8.77 9.53
N ARG A 49 -19.94 9.17 9.49
CA ARG A 49 -20.47 10.11 8.47
C ARG A 49 -19.85 11.53 8.54
N ALA A 50 -18.88 11.75 9.44
CA ALA A 50 -18.18 13.00 9.69
C ALA A 50 -17.13 13.33 8.62
N LEU A 51 -16.54 12.32 7.98
CA LEU A 51 -15.54 12.51 6.92
C LEU A 51 -16.22 12.57 5.55
N LYS A 52 -17.15 13.53 5.35
CA LYS A 52 -17.66 13.84 4.02
C LYS A 52 -16.51 14.37 3.18
N TRP A 53 -15.94 13.50 2.34
CA TRP A 53 -14.93 13.91 1.39
C TRP A 53 -15.50 14.95 0.43
N LYS A 54 -14.75 16.05 0.29
CA LYS A 54 -14.98 17.08 -0.72
C LYS A 54 -13.99 16.87 -1.85
N LYS A 55 -14.30 17.36 -3.04
CA LYS A 55 -13.34 17.38 -4.15
C LYS A 55 -12.05 18.07 -3.66
N LEU A 56 -10.89 17.44 -3.87
CA LEU A 56 -9.56 17.88 -3.40
C LEU A 56 -9.19 17.62 -1.92
N SER A 57 -9.99 16.87 -1.15
CA SER A 57 -9.56 16.45 0.19
C SER A 57 -8.43 15.41 0.14
N SER A 58 -7.53 15.43 1.13
CA SER A 58 -6.47 14.43 1.28
C SER A 58 -7.05 13.01 1.35
N ARG A 59 -6.37 12.06 0.69
CA ARG A 59 -6.70 10.63 0.74
C ARG A 59 -6.33 9.96 2.07
N PHE A 60 -5.47 10.62 2.83
CA PHE A 60 -4.90 10.14 4.08
C PHE A 60 -5.29 11.07 5.23
N ILE A 61 -5.67 10.49 6.36
CA ILE A 61 -6.10 11.21 7.56
C ILE A 61 -5.14 10.90 8.67
N GLY A 62 -4.68 11.97 9.34
CA GLY A 62 -4.08 12.00 10.68
C GLY A 62 -2.87 11.11 10.91
N PRO A 63 -1.85 11.56 11.65
CA PRO A 63 -0.92 10.62 12.24
C PRO A 63 -1.63 9.92 13.41
N TYR A 64 -1.88 8.62 13.28
CA TYR A 64 -2.38 7.78 14.36
C TYR A 64 -1.24 6.94 14.92
N GLN A 65 -1.12 6.92 16.24
CA GLN A 65 -0.14 6.08 16.90
C GLN A 65 -0.56 4.61 16.84
N ILE A 66 0.39 3.73 16.49
CA ILE A 66 0.22 2.29 16.60
C ILE A 66 0.34 1.90 18.07
N LEU A 67 -0.75 1.36 18.62
CA LEU A 67 -0.83 0.89 20.01
C LEU A 67 -0.31 -0.53 20.15
N LYS A 68 -0.56 -1.39 19.16
CA LYS A 68 -0.18 -2.80 19.20
C LYS A 68 -0.04 -3.41 17.81
N ARG A 69 0.95 -4.27 17.60
CA ARG A 69 1.03 -5.12 16.40
C ARG A 69 0.19 -6.39 16.61
N ILE A 70 -0.83 -6.60 15.78
CA ILE A 70 -1.71 -7.79 15.84
C ILE A 70 -1.14 -8.91 14.95
N GLY A 71 -0.55 -8.56 13.82
CA GLY A 71 0.08 -9.50 12.89
C GLY A 71 1.08 -8.83 11.96
N LYS A 72 1.62 -9.57 10.99
CA LYS A 72 2.66 -9.05 10.09
C LYS A 72 2.23 -7.77 9.34
N VAL A 73 0.95 -7.69 8.97
CA VAL A 73 0.34 -6.59 8.18
C VAL A 73 -0.86 -5.96 8.90
N ALA A 74 -1.07 -6.28 10.19
CA ALA A 74 -2.25 -5.84 10.94
C ALA A 74 -1.83 -5.14 12.23
N TYR A 75 -2.27 -3.89 12.41
CA TYR A 75 -1.90 -3.02 13.52
C TYR A 75 -3.15 -2.44 14.17
N ARG A 76 -3.14 -2.32 15.50
CA ARG A 76 -4.14 -1.57 16.26
C ARG A 76 -3.66 -0.14 16.39
N ILE A 77 -4.49 0.82 15.97
CA ILE A 77 -4.19 2.26 16.01
C ILE A 77 -5.10 2.99 16.99
N ALA A 78 -4.61 4.09 17.54
CA ALA A 78 -5.38 5.00 18.39
C ALA A 78 -6.26 5.91 17.51
N LEU A 79 -7.49 5.50 17.23
CA LEU A 79 -8.49 6.37 16.59
C LEU A 79 -9.07 7.36 17.63
N PRO A 80 -9.46 8.57 17.21
CA PRO A 80 -10.13 9.50 18.09
C PRO A 80 -11.50 8.94 18.50
N PRO A 81 -11.98 9.27 19.70
CA PRO A 81 -13.29 8.84 20.21
C PRO A 81 -14.46 9.39 19.39
#